data_AF-A0AAW1TLZ7-F1
#
_entry.id   AF-A0AAW1TLZ7-F1
#
_cell.length_a   1.000
_cell.length_b   1.000
_cell.length_c   1.000
_cell.angle_alpha   90.00
_cell.angle_beta   90.00
_cell.angle_gamma   90.00
#
_symmetry.space_group_name_H-M   'P 1'
#
loop_
_entity.id
_entity.type
_entity.pdbx_description
1 polymer ?
#
loop_
_entity_poly.entity_id
_entity_poly.type
_entity_poly.pdbx_seq_one_letter_code
_entity_poly.pdbx_strand_id
1 'polypeptide(L)'
;MASEAQNHLCYEQSGGLACYVLTKLGTIFFVSSVIAFKLVSRNTAGKKETITKGKEKVQKRFLLDSMKNLFKAFKSENPNAKCSYFYFTKNRPFYVVIPTVDGRDMCLCEVHSNAATKIKALKQKRVISALDLSTLISETVCDSTKKECCTCNQCRDKEFKINSDSV
;
A
#
# COMPACT_ATOMS: atom_id res chain seq x y z
N MET A 1 5.09 -42.50 7.66
CA MET A 1 3.89 -41.70 8.00
C MET A 1 4.36 -40.49 8.81
N ALA A 2 3.82 -39.31 8.47
CA ALA A 2 3.78 -38.03 9.18
C ALA A 2 4.47 -37.94 10.57
N SER A 3 5.11 -36.85 10.99
CA SER A 3 5.12 -35.45 10.58
C SER A 3 5.98 -34.69 11.62
N GLU A 4 6.14 -33.38 11.44
CA GLU A 4 6.57 -32.44 12.50
C GLU A 4 8.08 -32.34 12.76
N ALA A 5 8.77 -31.70 11.82
CA ALA A 5 9.99 -30.98 12.16
C ALA A 5 9.78 -29.47 11.93
N GLN A 6 9.66 -28.76 13.05
CA GLN A 6 10.26 -27.43 13.26
C GLN A 6 9.72 -26.27 12.42
N ASN A 7 8.42 -26.02 12.52
CA ASN A 7 7.87 -24.67 12.36
C ASN A 7 7.85 -23.94 13.71
N HIS A 8 9.03 -23.65 14.29
CA HIS A 8 9.12 -22.66 15.36
C HIS A 8 10.56 -22.13 15.48
N LEU A 9 10.68 -20.80 15.33
CA LEU A 9 11.76 -19.96 15.87
C LEU A 9 13.15 -20.11 15.23
N CYS A 10 13.35 -19.40 14.12
CA CYS A 10 14.62 -18.70 13.86
C CYS A 10 14.29 -17.30 13.34
N TYR A 11 13.70 -16.50 14.22
CA TYR A 11 13.44 -15.09 13.97
C TYR A 11 13.80 -14.32 15.24
N GLU A 12 15.11 -14.22 15.50
CA GLU A 12 15.80 -13.04 16.03
C GLU A 12 17.25 -13.38 16.38
N GLN A 13 18.13 -12.38 16.20
CA GLN A 13 19.53 -12.31 16.62
C GLN A 13 20.58 -13.06 15.80
N SER A 14 21.05 -12.41 14.72
CA SER A 14 22.49 -12.23 14.46
C SER A 14 22.70 -11.40 13.19
N GLY A 15 23.46 -10.32 13.31
CA GLY A 15 23.95 -9.55 12.18
C GLY A 15 24.95 -10.38 11.37
N GLY A 16 24.87 -10.28 10.05
CA GLY A 16 25.87 -10.80 9.13
C GLY A 16 25.81 -12.31 8.88
N LEU A 17 25.87 -12.68 7.59
CA LEU A 17 26.29 -14.01 7.10
C LEU A 17 25.39 -15.21 7.44
N ALA A 18 24.33 -15.41 6.65
CA ALA A 18 23.77 -16.76 6.42
C ALA A 18 23.55 -16.97 4.92
N CYS A 19 24.65 -16.85 4.16
CA CYS A 19 24.70 -16.91 2.70
C CYS A 19 24.96 -18.34 2.14
N TYR A 20 24.97 -19.40 2.95
CA TYR A 20 25.56 -20.67 2.51
C TYR A 20 24.81 -21.92 2.96
N VAL A 21 23.56 -22.14 2.52
CA VAL A 21 22.93 -23.46 2.65
C VAL A 21 22.06 -23.79 1.41
N LEU A 22 22.65 -24.60 0.52
CA LEU A 22 22.03 -25.62 -0.35
C LEU A 22 21.73 -25.28 -1.84
N THR A 23 22.79 -25.56 -2.61
CA THR A 23 22.94 -25.66 -4.06
C THR A 23 22.23 -26.90 -4.67
N LYS A 24 21.25 -26.66 -5.54
CA LYS A 24 20.76 -27.42 -6.73
C LYS A 24 19.24 -27.34 -6.94
N LEU A 25 18.47 -27.08 -5.88
CA LEU A 25 17.09 -26.53 -5.91
C LEU A 25 17.06 -25.00 -5.69
N GLY A 26 18.25 -24.40 -5.58
CA GLY A 26 18.51 -23.15 -4.86
C GLY A 26 17.93 -21.88 -5.48
N THR A 27 17.65 -21.81 -6.78
CA THR A 27 17.19 -20.54 -7.39
C THR A 27 15.74 -20.20 -6.99
N ILE A 28 14.87 -21.19 -6.82
CA ILE A 28 13.46 -20.97 -6.43
C ILE A 28 13.38 -20.49 -4.98
N PHE A 29 14.06 -21.20 -4.09
CA PHE A 29 14.04 -20.90 -2.66
C PHE A 29 14.69 -19.54 -2.36
N PHE A 30 15.80 -19.24 -3.05
CA PHE A 30 16.51 -17.98 -2.90
C PHE A 30 15.66 -16.77 -3.34
N VAL A 31 14.95 -16.86 -4.49
CA VAL A 31 14.04 -15.80 -4.94
C VAL A 31 12.88 -15.58 -3.95
N SER A 32 12.30 -16.67 -3.43
CA SER A 32 11.23 -16.58 -2.43
C SER A 32 11.69 -15.89 -1.15
N SER A 33 12.87 -16.26 -0.64
CA SER A 33 13.45 -15.66 0.57
C SER A 33 13.83 -14.20 0.38
N VAL A 34 14.40 -13.82 -0.78
CA VAL A 34 14.72 -12.41 -1.07
C VAL A 34 13.46 -11.56 -1.03
N ILE A 35 12.37 -11.98 -1.68
CA ILE A 35 11.11 -11.21 -1.73
C ILE A 35 10.37 -11.24 -0.38
N ALA A 36 10.49 -12.31 0.39
CA ALA A 36 9.90 -12.42 1.72
C ALA A 36 10.70 -11.64 2.79
N PHE A 37 11.95 -11.26 2.50
CA PHE A 37 12.80 -10.56 3.44
C PHE A 37 12.22 -9.20 3.85
N LYS A 38 12.41 -8.84 5.12
CA LYS A 38 11.76 -7.70 5.82
C LYS A 38 11.98 -6.35 5.12
N LEU A 39 13.00 -6.23 4.26
CA LEU A 39 13.37 -4.99 3.57
C LEU A 39 12.57 -4.74 2.27
N VAL A 40 11.91 -5.74 1.70
CA VAL A 40 11.24 -5.60 0.38
C VAL A 40 9.74 -5.90 0.43
N SER A 41 9.24 -6.39 1.56
CA SER A 41 7.81 -6.55 1.83
C SER A 41 7.44 -6.26 3.29
N ARG A 42 6.31 -5.56 3.49
CA ARG A 42 5.75 -5.26 4.83
C ARG A 42 4.59 -6.18 5.17
N ASN A 43 4.47 -6.55 6.45
CA ASN A 43 3.28 -7.23 6.96
C ASN A 43 2.07 -6.30 6.91
N THR A 44 0.90 -6.89 6.74
CA THR A 44 -0.37 -6.17 6.88
C THR A 44 -0.73 -6.00 8.36
N ALA A 45 -1.40 -4.90 8.70
CA ALA A 45 -1.80 -4.63 10.09
C ALA A 45 -3.03 -5.46 10.50
N GLY A 46 -3.85 -5.88 9.54
CA GLY A 46 -5.10 -6.62 9.80
C GLY A 46 -4.87 -8.09 10.13
N LYS A 47 -5.33 -8.55 11.31
CA LYS A 47 -5.34 -9.97 11.72
C LYS A 47 -6.14 -10.88 10.76
N LYS A 48 -7.07 -10.30 10.01
CA LYS A 48 -7.91 -11.01 9.02
C LYS A 48 -7.29 -11.06 7.61
N GLU A 49 -6.21 -10.31 7.35
CA GLU A 49 -5.58 -10.26 6.04
C GLU A 49 -4.62 -11.44 5.84
N THR A 50 -5.21 -12.59 5.48
CA THR A 50 -4.49 -13.84 5.26
C THR A 50 -4.81 -14.39 3.88
N ILE A 51 -3.85 -15.07 3.26
CA ILE A 51 -4.01 -15.76 1.98
C ILE A 51 -3.81 -17.24 2.23
N THR A 52 -4.76 -18.05 1.76
CA THR A 52 -4.70 -19.51 1.87
C THR A 52 -4.43 -20.11 0.50
N LYS A 53 -3.39 -20.93 0.39
CA LYS A 53 -3.09 -21.70 -0.83
C LYS A 53 -2.58 -23.09 -0.42
N GLY A 54 -3.14 -24.14 -1.01
CA GLY A 54 -2.68 -25.52 -0.76
C GLY A 54 -2.75 -25.93 0.72
N LYS A 55 -3.82 -25.54 1.43
CA LYS A 55 -4.04 -25.77 2.88
C LYS A 55 -3.12 -24.98 3.83
N GLU A 56 -2.19 -24.18 3.31
CA GLU A 56 -1.39 -23.26 4.12
C GLU A 56 -2.03 -21.88 4.16
N LYS A 57 -2.30 -21.37 5.37
CA LYS A 57 -2.84 -20.04 5.61
C LYS A 57 -1.72 -19.14 6.16
N VAL A 58 -1.34 -18.13 5.38
CA VAL A 58 -0.22 -17.23 5.71
C VAL A 58 -0.70 -15.78 5.74
N GLN A 59 -0.10 -14.95 6.60
CA GLN A 59 -0.39 -13.51 6.63
C GLN A 59 0.03 -12.85 5.32
N LYS A 60 -0.86 -12.02 4.78
CA LYS A 60 -0.59 -11.24 3.57
C LYS A 60 0.56 -10.27 3.82
N ARG A 61 1.41 -10.06 2.82
CA ARG A 61 2.47 -9.05 2.82
C ARG A 61 2.34 -8.16 1.59
N PHE A 62 2.59 -6.87 1.74
CA PHE A 62 2.63 -5.93 0.63
C PHE A 62 4.06 -5.68 0.18
N LEU A 63 4.28 -5.69 -1.13
CA LEU A 63 5.54 -5.23 -1.72
C LEU A 63 5.72 -3.74 -1.47
N LEU A 64 6.96 -3.36 -1.13
CA LEU A 64 7.34 -1.97 -0.90
C LEU A 64 7.80 -1.27 -2.19
N ASP A 65 8.22 -2.04 -3.20
CA ASP A 65 8.71 -1.54 -4.47
C ASP A 65 8.16 -2.39 -5.63
N SER A 66 8.32 -1.88 -6.85
CA SER A 66 7.97 -2.59 -8.08
C SER A 66 8.82 -3.84 -8.26
N MET A 67 8.23 -4.89 -8.84
CA MET A 67 8.95 -6.12 -9.16
C MET A 67 10.18 -5.89 -10.05
N LYS A 68 10.15 -4.85 -10.90
CA LYS A 68 11.27 -4.46 -11.76
C LYS A 68 12.46 -3.97 -10.94
N ASN A 69 12.23 -3.10 -9.96
CA ASN A 69 13.29 -2.56 -9.10
C ASN A 69 13.87 -3.66 -8.20
N LEU A 70 13.01 -4.52 -7.65
CA LEU A 70 13.45 -5.68 -6.86
C LEU A 70 14.31 -6.64 -7.67
N PHE A 71 13.97 -6.88 -8.94
CA PHE A 71 14.80 -7.71 -9.82
C PHE A 71 16.16 -7.05 -10.14
N LYS A 72 16.19 -5.73 -10.31
CA LYS A 72 17.45 -4.98 -10.50
C LYS A 72 18.34 -5.10 -9.26
N ALA A 73 17.79 -4.87 -8.06
CA ALA A 73 18.51 -5.03 -6.79
C ALA A 73 19.03 -6.47 -6.64
N PHE A 74 18.18 -7.46 -6.89
CA PHE A 74 18.55 -8.88 -6.88
C PHE A 74 19.74 -9.18 -7.81
N LYS A 75 19.74 -8.64 -9.04
CA LYS A 75 20.82 -8.81 -10.01
C LYS A 75 22.10 -8.07 -9.63
N SER A 76 21.97 -6.91 -8.98
CA SER A 76 23.10 -6.15 -8.45
C SER A 76 23.82 -6.92 -7.33
N GLU A 77 23.05 -7.51 -6.42
CA GLU A 77 23.60 -8.32 -5.32
C GLU A 77 24.07 -9.70 -5.78
N ASN A 78 23.48 -10.24 -6.85
CA ASN A 78 23.80 -11.56 -7.38
C ASN A 78 24.07 -11.52 -8.90
N PRO A 79 25.20 -10.93 -9.35
CA PRO A 79 25.50 -10.80 -10.77
C PRO A 79 25.58 -12.16 -11.50
N ASN A 80 26.08 -13.17 -10.79
CA ASN A 80 26.29 -14.52 -11.32
C ASN A 80 25.02 -15.40 -11.32
N ALA A 81 23.91 -14.93 -10.74
CA ALA A 81 22.69 -15.72 -10.67
C ALA A 81 22.00 -15.78 -12.05
N LYS A 82 21.84 -17.00 -12.58
CA LYS A 82 21.10 -17.27 -13.83
C LYS A 82 19.57 -17.25 -13.61
N CYS A 83 19.06 -16.09 -13.19
CA CYS A 83 17.62 -15.86 -13.00
C CYS A 83 17.12 -14.83 -14.01
N SER A 84 16.04 -15.13 -14.74
CA SER A 84 15.37 -14.19 -15.62
C SER A 84 14.27 -13.42 -14.88
N TYR A 85 13.87 -12.25 -15.39
CA TYR A 85 12.78 -11.47 -14.78
C TYR A 85 11.47 -12.27 -14.69
N PHE A 86 11.12 -13.01 -15.75
CA PHE A 86 9.95 -13.87 -15.77
C PHE A 86 10.01 -14.92 -14.66
N TYR A 87 11.15 -15.60 -14.52
CA TYR A 87 11.35 -16.60 -13.47
C TYR A 87 11.27 -15.98 -12.07
N PHE A 88 11.87 -14.81 -11.88
CA PHE A 88 11.83 -14.06 -10.62
C PHE A 88 10.38 -13.72 -10.21
N THR A 89 9.59 -13.19 -11.15
CA THR A 89 8.20 -12.81 -10.87
C THR A 89 7.28 -14.01 -10.65
N LYS A 90 7.49 -15.12 -11.36
CA LYS A 90 6.69 -16.34 -11.22
C LYS A 90 6.92 -17.06 -9.89
N ASN A 91 8.15 -17.03 -9.37
CA ASN A 91 8.52 -17.64 -8.10
C ASN A 91 8.30 -16.71 -6.90
N ARG A 92 7.55 -15.62 -7.07
CA ARG A 92 7.13 -14.78 -5.95
C ARG A 92 6.26 -15.59 -4.98
N PRO A 93 6.52 -15.52 -3.65
CA PRO A 93 5.65 -16.17 -2.68
C PRO A 93 4.20 -15.71 -2.83
N PHE A 94 3.25 -16.66 -2.75
CA PHE A 94 1.85 -16.38 -3.05
C PHE A 94 1.20 -15.39 -2.07
N TYR A 95 1.73 -15.29 -0.85
CA TYR A 95 1.25 -14.38 0.19
C TYR A 95 1.80 -12.94 0.03
N VAL A 96 2.72 -12.70 -0.92
CA VAL A 96 3.27 -11.38 -1.23
C VAL A 96 2.51 -10.77 -2.42
N VAL A 97 1.84 -9.65 -2.16
CA VAL A 97 0.90 -9.02 -3.09
C VAL A 97 1.32 -7.57 -3.36
N ILE A 98 1.07 -7.10 -4.58
CA ILE A 98 1.24 -5.69 -4.94
C ILE A 98 0.10 -4.91 -4.28
N PRO A 99 0.36 -3.84 -3.50
CA PRO A 99 -0.70 -3.03 -2.94
C PRO A 99 -1.55 -2.42 -4.07
N THR A 100 -2.85 -2.70 -4.07
CA THR A 100 -3.80 -2.08 -5.01
C THR A 100 -4.44 -0.85 -4.37
N VAL A 101 -4.84 0.10 -5.21
CA VAL A 101 -5.47 1.37 -4.79
C VAL A 101 -6.83 1.11 -4.14
N ASP A 102 -7.54 0.08 -4.64
CA ASP A 102 -8.91 -0.27 -4.26
C ASP A 102 -9.06 -0.82 -2.84
N GLY A 103 -7.96 -1.25 -2.22
CA GLY A 103 -7.96 -1.75 -0.83
C GLY A 103 -7.87 -0.65 0.23
N ARG A 104 -8.01 0.62 -0.16
CA ARG A 104 -7.91 1.76 0.76
C ARG A 104 -9.29 2.38 0.95
N ASP A 105 -9.82 2.29 2.18
CA ASP A 105 -11.02 3.02 2.59
C ASP A 105 -10.79 4.54 2.68
N MET A 106 -9.54 5.00 2.49
CA MET A 106 -9.16 6.41 2.50
C MET A 106 -8.67 6.83 1.12
N CYS A 107 -9.26 7.92 0.60
CA CYS A 107 -8.76 8.53 -0.63
C CYS A 107 -7.49 9.35 -0.34
N LEU A 108 -6.40 8.99 -1.03
CA LEU A 108 -5.08 9.65 -0.97
C LEU A 108 -4.71 10.26 -2.33
N CYS A 109 -5.70 10.64 -3.13
CA CYS A 109 -5.42 11.27 -4.43
C CYS A 109 -4.90 12.70 -4.24
N GLU A 110 -4.06 13.12 -5.18
CA GLU A 110 -3.51 14.47 -5.21
C GLU A 110 -4.63 15.53 -5.23
N VAL A 111 -5.73 15.25 -5.94
CA VAL A 111 -6.88 16.15 -6.06
C VAL A 111 -7.52 16.45 -4.70
N HIS A 112 -7.83 15.42 -3.89
CA HIS A 112 -8.39 15.63 -2.55
C HIS A 112 -7.39 16.30 -1.61
N SER A 113 -6.10 15.92 -1.69
CA SER A 113 -5.06 16.53 -0.86
C SER A 113 -4.86 18.02 -1.17
N ASN A 114 -4.82 18.38 -2.46
CA ASN A 114 -4.70 19.75 -2.93
C ASN A 114 -5.94 20.58 -2.53
N ALA A 115 -7.15 20.02 -2.68
CA ALA A 115 -8.38 20.70 -2.26
C ALA A 115 -8.41 20.97 -0.76
N ALA A 116 -8.08 19.98 0.07
CA ALA A 116 -8.02 20.15 1.53
C ALA A 116 -6.98 21.20 1.94
N THR A 117 -5.83 21.24 1.25
CA THR A 117 -4.76 22.22 1.52
C THR A 117 -5.20 23.65 1.17
N LYS A 118 -5.89 23.84 0.03
CA LYS A 118 -6.43 25.15 -0.36
C LYS A 118 -7.45 25.68 0.67
N ILE A 119 -8.37 24.83 1.12
CA ILE A 119 -9.37 25.21 2.14
C ILE A 119 -8.68 25.58 3.46
N LYS A 120 -7.68 24.81 3.87
CA LYS A 120 -6.88 25.13 5.06
C LYS A 120 -6.20 26.50 4.95
N ALA A 121 -5.64 26.83 3.79
CA ALA A 121 -5.04 28.14 3.53
C ALA A 121 -6.07 29.28 3.54
N LEU A 122 -7.25 29.08 2.95
CA LEU A 122 -8.35 30.06 2.96
C LEU A 122 -8.87 30.32 4.38
N LYS A 123 -8.97 29.28 5.20
CA LYS A 123 -9.33 29.38 6.61
C LYS A 123 -8.26 30.13 7.42
N GLN A 124 -6.98 29.86 7.18
CA GLN A 124 -5.89 30.61 7.82
C GLN A 124 -5.96 32.11 7.50
N LYS A 125 -6.33 32.45 6.26
CA LYS A 125 -6.59 33.83 5.83
C LYS A 125 -7.97 34.37 6.25
N ARG A 126 -8.73 33.60 7.04
CA ARG A 126 -10.08 33.93 7.55
C ARG A 126 -11.13 34.24 6.48
N VAL A 127 -10.88 33.84 5.23
CA VAL A 127 -11.79 34.05 4.08
C VAL A 127 -13.04 33.17 4.19
N ILE A 128 -12.88 31.97 4.74
CA ILE A 128 -13.97 30.99 4.91
C ILE A 128 -14.11 30.56 6.37
N SER A 129 -15.34 30.29 6.80
CA SER A 129 -15.65 29.78 8.14
C SER A 129 -15.54 28.26 8.27
N ALA A 130 -15.66 27.53 7.16
CA ALA A 130 -15.66 26.07 7.15
C ALA A 130 -14.34 25.50 7.71
N LEU A 131 -14.46 24.54 8.64
CA LEU A 131 -13.30 23.98 9.34
C LEU A 131 -12.48 23.06 8.44
N ASP A 132 -13.18 22.25 7.63
CA ASP A 132 -12.63 21.15 6.81
C ASP A 132 -13.38 20.99 5.47
N LEU A 133 -12.75 20.29 4.52
CA LEU A 133 -13.29 20.04 3.18
C LEU A 133 -14.66 19.34 3.21
N SER A 134 -14.87 18.40 4.14
CA SER A 134 -16.14 17.69 4.30
C SER A 134 -17.28 18.63 4.71
N THR A 135 -17.02 19.56 5.63
CA THR A 135 -18.00 20.56 6.07
C THR A 135 -18.38 21.49 4.94
N LEU A 136 -17.39 21.96 4.16
CA LEU A 136 -17.66 22.81 3.00
C LEU A 136 -18.50 22.09 1.94
N ILE A 137 -18.23 20.80 1.70
CA ILE A 137 -19.06 19.99 0.80
C ILE A 137 -20.50 19.93 1.34
N SER A 138 -20.70 19.63 2.62
CA SER A 138 -22.07 19.55 3.19
C SER A 138 -22.83 20.88 3.17
N GLU A 139 -22.15 22.02 3.17
CA GLU A 139 -22.79 23.34 3.04
C GLU A 139 -23.17 23.66 1.59
N THR A 140 -22.39 23.17 0.63
CA THR A 140 -22.57 23.48 -0.80
C THR A 140 -23.51 22.51 -1.50
N VAL A 141 -23.52 21.23 -1.10
CA VAL A 141 -24.37 20.20 -1.72
C VAL A 141 -25.57 19.85 -0.84
N CYS A 142 -26.60 19.32 -1.46
CA CYS A 142 -27.87 19.00 -0.83
C CYS A 142 -27.83 17.60 -0.17
N ASP A 143 -26.99 16.70 -0.67
CA ASP A 143 -26.69 15.38 -0.11
C ASP A 143 -25.25 14.98 -0.51
N SER A 144 -24.36 14.84 0.48
CA SER A 144 -22.94 14.52 0.26
C SER A 144 -22.67 13.05 -0.06
N THR A 145 -23.66 12.18 0.10
CA THR A 145 -23.53 10.73 -0.16
C THR A 145 -23.82 10.38 -1.62
N LYS A 146 -24.56 11.24 -2.33
CA LYS A 146 -24.95 11.04 -3.73
C LYS A 146 -24.09 11.87 -4.66
N LYS A 147 -23.31 11.19 -5.50
CA LYS A 147 -22.45 11.84 -6.51
C LYS A 147 -23.23 12.75 -7.46
N GLU A 148 -24.46 12.39 -7.78
CA GLU A 148 -25.36 13.15 -8.67
C GLU A 148 -25.77 14.51 -8.09
N CYS A 149 -25.69 14.66 -6.76
CA CYS A 149 -26.07 15.90 -6.08
C CYS A 149 -25.12 17.06 -6.42
N CYS A 150 -23.84 16.77 -6.67
CA CYS A 150 -22.86 17.80 -7.05
C CYS A 150 -23.19 18.52 -8.36
N THR A 151 -24.08 17.95 -9.19
CA THR A 151 -24.52 18.53 -10.47
C THR A 151 -26.01 18.84 -10.48
N CYS A 152 -26.70 18.76 -9.35
CA CYS A 152 -28.14 18.96 -9.34
C CYS A 152 -28.49 20.46 -9.43
N ASN A 153 -29.67 20.75 -10.00
CA ASN A 153 -30.12 22.13 -10.21
C ASN A 153 -30.32 22.91 -8.89
N GLN A 154 -30.51 22.22 -7.76
CA GLN A 154 -30.76 22.86 -6.46
C GLN A 154 -29.49 23.34 -5.75
N CYS A 155 -28.34 22.74 -6.07
CA CYS A 155 -27.07 23.13 -5.47
C CYS A 155 -26.22 24.01 -6.41
N ARG A 156 -26.71 24.29 -7.64
CA ARG A 156 -26.02 25.08 -8.67
C ARG A 156 -25.75 26.52 -8.24
N ASP A 157 -26.71 27.14 -7.59
CA ASP A 157 -26.66 28.55 -7.18
C ASP A 157 -26.37 28.69 -5.66
N LYS A 158 -25.95 27.61 -5.00
CA LYS A 158 -25.58 27.64 -3.59
C LYS A 158 -24.17 28.19 -3.42
N GLU A 159 -24.10 29.38 -2.84
CA GLU A 159 -22.85 29.98 -2.43
C GLU A 159 -22.59 29.72 -0.94
N PHE A 160 -21.33 29.48 -0.58
CA PHE A 160 -20.90 29.39 0.81
C PHE A 160 -20.48 30.78 1.30
N LYS A 161 -20.57 31.00 2.62
CA LYS A 161 -20.29 32.30 3.23
C LYS A 161 -18.79 32.62 3.15
N ILE A 162 -18.48 33.76 2.55
CA ILE A 162 -17.13 34.35 2.53
C ILE A 162 -17.10 35.50 3.53
N ASN A 163 -16.11 35.53 4.42
CA ASN A 163 -15.91 36.64 5.33
C ASN A 163 -15.22 37.79 4.58
N SER A 164 -15.97 38.87 4.37
CA SER A 164 -15.54 40.07 3.62
C SER A 164 -14.50 40.94 4.34
N ASP A 165 -14.14 40.64 5.58
CA ASP A 165 -13.26 41.50 6.40
C ASP A 165 -11.75 41.24 6.18
N SER A 166 -11.38 40.61 5.07
CA SER A 166 -10.02 40.10 4.82
C SER A 166 -9.20 40.90 3.80
N VAL A 167 -9.63 42.12 3.43
CA VAL A 167 -8.87 43.01 2.55
C VAL A 167 -8.12 44.05 3.37
#